data_AF-A0A561VGG6-F1
#
_entry.id   AF-A0A561VGG6-F1
#
_cell.length_a   1.000
_cell.length_b   1.000
_cell.length_c   1.000
_cell.angle_alpha   90.00
_cell.angle_beta   90.00
_cell.angle_gamma   90.00
#
_symmetry.space_group_name_H-M   'P 1'
#
loop_
_entity.id
_entity.type
_entity.pdbx_description
1 polymer ?
#
loop_
_entity_poly.entity_id
_entity_poly.type
_entity_poly.pdbx_seq_one_letter_code
_entity_poly.pdbx_strand_id
1 'polypeptide(L)'
;MNRWTALPRSLDPLSDESIVGYLLRLSFRLRTSPARLAVVVGLDRARGSGQRLGTWQGLLSSVDPHTLTRFAESTRLSLDEAKSLFLGGYAGVYPPALPRVSTAGRGGARFARDPWLFTSHTRFCPSCLKNDIDTDTGRFGGAWRRVWRFPVVFGCTVHQTYLADRCPRGHLSLRKHHRVIPRWSDGSLNPLQCRETPDRPRGRQERMMAACGLWLPESSHFTSTMPSELLDTQRRIDLALRGNEIGVLGSAASPYQYFTDIMVMSQLIRLSWPLPEDLIPYSPITAVLGDYLEAERRTVESSTHKNTTIERNLFLLARTPPTDITACASLIAIADKLLTASSSEVLTAGVRHLLSYSARRVGREPWTRAFRHSLPDSSEGMRRAVAPILQPQVRHRHARGLDVPIRRMQFGSKHVAQFLEQSWFDTFLAHLPGISEVRIRRAVAVHLVQIAEGGTVDRAVAQLGLPDTPQSVVRCTSSIKVVRLWALRQADPEVYTRAVMALADHIDCSSNPINYAQRRGSLHGWQISPPEWDALVADVRTPGNARIGDLKRIAGSIFVWQKVTGTEHFFAPGYGMAETRETYGMRRRLYLASIYRRIQQPRESNFYGTLNEILTEFAETLARRIDAA
;
A
#
# COMPACT_ATOMS: atom_id res chain seq x y z
N MET A 1 14.02 18.44 -45.55
CA MET A 1 12.93 18.15 -44.59
C MET A 1 11.77 17.56 -45.36
N ASN A 2 11.48 16.26 -45.21
CA ASN A 2 10.30 15.66 -45.87
C ASN A 2 9.04 16.22 -45.20
N ARG A 3 8.23 17.00 -45.94
CA ARG A 3 6.88 17.38 -45.51
C ARG A 3 6.04 16.11 -45.45
N TRP A 4 5.69 15.67 -44.24
CA TRP A 4 4.74 14.59 -44.03
C TRP A 4 3.35 15.15 -44.36
N THR A 5 2.70 14.60 -45.39
CA THR A 5 1.37 15.03 -45.82
C THR A 5 0.29 14.24 -45.09
N ALA A 6 -0.78 14.91 -44.66
CA ALA A 6 -1.94 14.27 -44.08
C ALA A 6 -2.48 13.15 -44.98
N LEU A 7 -2.94 12.05 -44.38
CA LEU A 7 -3.53 10.94 -45.12
C LEU A 7 -4.76 11.41 -45.91
N PRO A 8 -4.98 10.86 -47.12
CA PRO A 8 -6.14 11.23 -47.94
C PRO A 8 -7.47 10.83 -47.30
N ARG A 9 -7.48 9.79 -46.46
CA ARG A 9 -8.63 9.36 -45.66
C ARG A 9 -8.15 8.92 -44.28
N SER A 10 -8.95 9.22 -43.26
CA SER A 10 -8.74 8.77 -41.89
C SER A 10 -9.99 8.07 -41.33
N LEU A 11 -9.97 7.77 -40.02
CA LEU A 11 -11.07 7.25 -39.23
C LEU A 11 -11.19 8.05 -37.94
N ASP A 12 -12.40 8.19 -37.44
CA ASP A 12 -12.62 8.66 -36.07
C ASP A 12 -12.31 7.50 -35.10
N PRO A 13 -11.55 7.75 -34.01
CA PRO A 13 -11.31 6.76 -32.98
C PRO A 13 -12.63 6.32 -32.34
N LEU A 14 -12.79 5.02 -32.16
CA LEU A 14 -13.92 4.52 -31.37
C LEU A 14 -13.66 4.70 -29.87
N SER A 15 -14.74 4.67 -29.08
CA SER A 15 -14.64 4.75 -27.62
C SER A 15 -13.71 3.67 -27.05
N ASP A 16 -12.71 4.14 -26.29
CA ASP A 16 -11.61 3.35 -25.71
C ASP A 16 -10.78 2.54 -26.71
N GLU A 17 -10.76 2.90 -27.99
CA GLU A 17 -9.97 2.19 -28.99
C GLU A 17 -8.47 2.25 -28.70
N SER A 18 -7.78 1.13 -28.85
CA SER A 18 -6.32 1.07 -28.78
C SER A 18 -5.68 1.46 -30.11
N ILE A 19 -4.47 2.01 -30.05
CA ILE A 19 -3.64 2.34 -31.21
C ILE A 19 -3.49 1.15 -32.18
N VAL A 20 -3.47 -0.06 -31.63
CA VAL A 20 -3.48 -1.30 -32.40
C VAL A 20 -4.76 -1.45 -33.21
N GLY A 21 -5.92 -1.36 -32.56
CA GLY A 21 -7.22 -1.44 -33.23
C GLY A 21 -7.37 -0.39 -34.31
N TYR A 22 -7.00 0.83 -33.98
CA TYR A 22 -7.06 1.97 -34.88
C TYR A 22 -6.20 1.74 -36.13
N LEU A 23 -4.95 1.30 -35.98
CA LEU A 23 -4.07 0.99 -37.11
C LEU A 23 -4.60 -0.18 -37.94
N LEU A 24 -5.18 -1.21 -37.32
CA LEU A 24 -5.79 -2.32 -38.06
C LEU A 24 -6.96 -1.82 -38.90
N ARG A 25 -7.90 -1.06 -38.33
CA ARG A 25 -9.08 -0.51 -39.01
C ARG A 25 -8.68 0.47 -40.12
N LEU A 26 -7.78 1.40 -39.83
CA LEU A 26 -7.33 2.39 -40.80
C LEU A 26 -6.53 1.76 -41.95
N SER A 27 -5.68 0.78 -41.65
CA SER A 27 -4.91 0.08 -42.70
C SER A 27 -5.82 -0.69 -43.66
N PHE A 28 -6.85 -1.36 -43.14
CA PHE A 28 -7.85 -2.05 -43.95
C PHE A 28 -8.66 -1.08 -44.81
N ARG A 29 -9.10 0.06 -44.25
CA ARG A 29 -9.78 1.13 -45.01
C ARG A 29 -8.92 1.67 -46.16
N LEU A 30 -7.62 1.84 -45.92
CA LEU A 30 -6.66 2.34 -46.89
C LEU A 30 -6.07 1.25 -47.81
N ARG A 31 -6.49 -0.02 -47.65
CA ARG A 31 -5.95 -1.19 -48.37
C ARG A 31 -4.42 -1.26 -48.34
N THR A 32 -3.84 -0.97 -47.17
CA THR A 32 -2.40 -1.03 -46.92
C THR A 32 -2.12 -1.97 -45.75
N SER A 33 -0.85 -2.34 -45.56
CA SER A 33 -0.46 -3.07 -44.35
C SER A 33 -0.33 -2.13 -43.14
N PRO A 34 -0.63 -2.62 -41.93
CA PRO A 34 -0.39 -1.88 -40.69
C PRO A 34 1.06 -1.40 -40.54
N ALA A 35 2.04 -2.23 -40.97
CA ALA A 35 3.45 -1.86 -40.98
C ALA A 35 3.75 -0.64 -41.86
N ARG A 36 3.22 -0.61 -43.08
CA ARG A 36 3.40 0.52 -43.98
C ARG A 36 2.70 1.76 -43.44
N LEU A 37 1.49 1.60 -42.91
CA LEU A 37 0.76 2.70 -42.30
C LEU A 37 1.52 3.31 -41.13
N ALA A 38 2.04 2.50 -40.20
CA ALA A 38 2.80 2.97 -39.05
C ALA A 38 4.04 3.80 -39.43
N VAL A 39 4.72 3.45 -40.52
CA VAL A 39 5.83 4.25 -41.07
C VAL A 39 5.32 5.58 -41.64
N VAL A 40 4.22 5.55 -42.41
CA VAL A 40 3.64 6.75 -43.04
C VAL A 40 3.18 7.76 -41.99
N VAL A 41 2.57 7.30 -40.90
CA VAL A 41 2.09 8.18 -39.81
C VAL A 41 3.15 8.50 -38.76
N GLY A 42 4.43 8.15 -39.02
CA GLY A 42 5.55 8.53 -38.18
C GLY A 42 5.73 7.73 -36.87
N LEU A 43 4.95 6.66 -36.65
CA LEU A 43 5.03 5.77 -35.49
C LEU A 43 6.18 4.74 -35.58
N ASP A 44 6.67 4.47 -36.79
CA ASP A 44 7.86 3.63 -37.04
C ASP A 44 8.81 4.34 -38.01
N ARG A 45 10.12 4.06 -37.92
CA ARG A 45 11.12 4.64 -38.83
C ARG A 45 11.33 3.72 -40.03
N ALA A 46 11.34 4.29 -41.24
CA ALA A 46 11.64 3.56 -42.46
C ALA A 46 13.04 2.89 -42.38
N ARG A 47 13.16 1.67 -42.94
CA ARG A 47 14.40 0.86 -42.91
C ARG A 47 15.57 1.66 -43.49
N GLY A 48 16.54 2.01 -42.65
CA GLY A 48 17.77 2.71 -43.06
C GLY A 48 18.77 2.97 -41.92
N SER A 49 18.28 3.19 -40.68
CA SER A 49 19.13 3.22 -39.48
C SER A 49 18.90 1.97 -38.64
N GLY A 50 19.96 1.27 -38.23
CA GLY A 50 19.92 -0.02 -37.50
C GLY A 50 19.14 -0.07 -36.16
N GLN A 51 18.39 0.96 -35.79
CA GLN A 51 17.44 0.96 -34.67
C GLN A 51 16.01 0.69 -35.17
N ARG A 52 15.66 -0.60 -35.27
CA ARG A 52 14.31 -1.10 -35.55
C ARG A 52 13.38 -0.85 -34.36
N LEU A 53 12.16 -0.33 -34.59
CA LEU A 53 11.03 -0.15 -33.64
C LEU A 53 11.49 0.07 -32.19
N GLY A 54 11.42 1.32 -31.71
CA GLY A 54 11.32 1.57 -30.27
C GLY A 54 10.33 0.57 -29.70
N THR A 55 10.76 -0.23 -28.72
CA THR A 55 10.11 -1.48 -28.33
C THR A 55 8.59 -1.31 -28.34
N TRP A 56 7.83 -2.13 -29.07
CA TRP A 56 6.35 -2.12 -29.17
C TRP A 56 5.57 -1.84 -27.88
N GLN A 57 6.19 -2.08 -26.72
CA GLN A 57 5.70 -1.66 -25.41
C GLN A 57 5.59 -0.14 -25.27
N GLY A 58 6.60 0.62 -25.71
CA GLY A 58 6.51 2.07 -25.87
C GLY A 58 5.34 2.45 -26.76
N LEU A 59 5.22 1.87 -27.96
CA LEU A 59 4.11 2.17 -28.87
C LEU A 59 2.71 1.89 -28.27
N LEU A 60 2.56 0.88 -27.41
CA LEU A 60 1.29 0.64 -26.71
C LEU A 60 1.03 1.66 -25.59
N SER A 61 2.08 2.08 -24.88
CA SER A 61 1.97 2.95 -23.71
C SER A 61 1.95 4.43 -24.05
N SER A 62 2.96 4.96 -24.74
CA SER A 62 3.03 6.36 -25.14
C SER A 62 4.12 6.58 -26.19
N VAL A 63 3.99 7.64 -26.98
CA VAL A 63 5.03 8.10 -27.90
C VAL A 63 5.54 9.47 -27.47
N ASP A 64 6.74 9.83 -27.92
CA ASP A 64 7.29 11.16 -27.64
C ASP A 64 6.40 12.27 -28.25
N PRO A 65 6.41 13.49 -27.68
CA PRO A 65 5.51 14.57 -28.10
C PRO A 65 5.59 14.92 -29.61
N HIS A 66 6.78 14.81 -30.20
CA HIS A 66 6.96 15.10 -31.62
C HIS A 66 6.36 14.00 -32.50
N THR A 67 6.55 12.73 -32.14
CA THR A 67 5.89 11.59 -32.80
C THR A 67 4.37 11.64 -32.63
N LEU A 68 3.86 12.02 -31.45
CA LEU A 68 2.43 12.20 -31.22
C LEU A 68 1.82 13.26 -32.14
N THR A 69 2.47 14.42 -32.23
CA THR A 69 2.02 15.54 -33.08
C THR A 69 1.98 15.12 -34.55
N ARG A 70 3.05 14.49 -35.03
CA ARG A 70 3.11 13.97 -36.41
C ARG A 70 2.03 12.92 -36.69
N PHE A 71 1.79 12.02 -35.73
CA PHE A 71 0.75 11.02 -35.85
C PHE A 71 -0.63 11.70 -35.96
N ALA A 72 -0.94 12.62 -35.04
CA ALA A 72 -2.19 13.38 -35.03
C ALA A 72 -2.43 14.15 -36.34
N GLU A 73 -1.42 14.89 -36.81
CA GLU A 73 -1.47 15.59 -38.11
C GLU A 73 -1.70 14.64 -39.28
N SER A 74 -0.95 13.53 -39.32
CA SER A 74 -1.04 12.55 -40.40
C SER A 74 -2.40 11.87 -40.46
N THR A 75 -3.01 11.62 -39.29
CA THR A 75 -4.32 10.97 -39.18
C THR A 75 -5.47 11.97 -39.03
N ARG A 76 -5.22 13.28 -39.13
CA ARG A 76 -6.24 14.32 -38.97
C ARG A 76 -7.00 14.23 -37.64
N LEU A 77 -6.34 13.75 -36.59
CA LEU A 77 -6.89 13.70 -35.24
C LEU A 77 -6.44 14.94 -34.47
N SER A 78 -7.23 15.36 -33.49
CA SER A 78 -6.73 16.23 -32.43
C SER A 78 -5.63 15.53 -31.63
N LEU A 79 -4.80 16.30 -30.93
CA LEU A 79 -3.78 15.72 -30.05
C LEU A 79 -4.39 14.85 -28.95
N ASP A 80 -5.58 15.18 -28.47
CA ASP A 80 -6.21 14.43 -27.38
C ASP A 80 -6.87 13.13 -27.85
N GLU A 81 -7.47 13.13 -29.04
CA GLU A 81 -7.90 11.90 -29.72
C GLU A 81 -6.71 10.99 -30.04
N ALA A 82 -5.59 11.55 -30.49
CA ALA A 82 -4.39 10.78 -30.73
C ALA A 82 -3.83 10.17 -29.44
N LYS A 83 -3.78 10.95 -28.33
CA LYS A 83 -3.36 10.45 -27.02
C LYS A 83 -4.29 9.37 -26.48
N SER A 84 -5.60 9.49 -26.72
CA SER A 84 -6.60 8.54 -26.21
C SER A 84 -6.47 7.15 -26.84
N LEU A 85 -5.71 6.96 -27.92
CA LEU A 85 -5.39 5.65 -28.47
C LEU A 85 -4.32 4.87 -27.67
N PHE A 86 -3.57 5.54 -26.80
CA PHE A 86 -2.46 4.95 -26.05
C PHE A 86 -2.86 4.58 -24.61
N LEU A 87 -2.21 3.56 -24.04
CA LEU A 87 -2.46 3.12 -22.66
C LEU A 87 -2.03 4.17 -21.62
N GLY A 88 -1.17 5.12 -21.99
CA GLY A 88 -0.67 6.18 -21.11
C GLY A 88 -1.79 7.04 -20.52
N GLY A 89 -2.97 7.11 -21.16
CA GLY A 89 -4.15 7.75 -20.57
C GLY A 89 -4.63 7.07 -19.27
N TYR A 90 -4.29 5.80 -19.05
CA TYR A 90 -4.59 5.07 -17.82
C TYR A 90 -3.50 5.17 -16.76
N ALA A 91 -2.38 5.84 -17.02
CA ALA A 91 -1.24 5.94 -16.11
C ALA A 91 -1.62 6.41 -14.69
N GLY A 92 -2.56 7.36 -14.60
CA GLY A 92 -3.02 7.91 -13.33
C GLY A 92 -4.02 7.04 -12.56
N VAL A 93 -4.59 6.01 -13.19
CA VAL A 93 -5.60 5.14 -12.57
C VAL A 93 -5.16 3.68 -12.48
N TYR A 94 -4.36 3.17 -13.42
CA TYR A 94 -3.89 1.80 -13.47
C TYR A 94 -2.35 1.76 -13.49
N PRO A 95 -1.69 1.43 -12.36
CA PRO A 95 -0.24 1.55 -12.22
C PRO A 95 0.59 0.85 -13.32
N PRO A 96 0.23 -0.37 -13.78
CA PRO A 96 0.98 -1.05 -14.85
C PRO A 96 0.94 -0.37 -16.21
N ALA A 97 0.02 0.60 -16.44
CA ALA A 97 -0.06 1.33 -17.71
C ALA A 97 1.17 2.25 -17.94
N LEU A 98 1.87 2.62 -16.86
CA LEU A 98 3.15 3.34 -16.92
C LEU A 98 4.31 2.38 -17.17
N PRO A 99 5.04 2.52 -18.30
CA PRO A 99 6.17 1.66 -18.57
C PRO A 99 7.33 2.00 -17.61
N ARG A 100 7.64 1.09 -16.69
CA ARG A 100 8.76 1.25 -15.76
C ARG A 100 10.08 1.16 -16.52
N VAL A 101 10.93 2.16 -16.39
CA VAL A 101 12.29 2.12 -16.96
C VAL A 101 13.19 1.33 -16.02
N SER A 102 13.66 0.17 -16.46
CA SER A 102 14.73 -0.57 -15.79
C SER A 102 16.08 -0.03 -16.23
N THR A 103 16.85 0.48 -15.27
CA THR A 103 18.26 0.82 -15.42
C THR A 103 19.18 -0.39 -15.18
N ALA A 104 18.62 -1.56 -14.84
CA ALA A 104 19.39 -2.75 -14.51
C ALA A 104 19.79 -3.53 -15.79
N GLY A 105 20.93 -3.15 -16.37
CA GLY A 105 21.64 -3.95 -17.38
C GLY A 105 22.75 -3.18 -18.11
N ARG A 106 23.85 -3.86 -18.48
CA ARG A 106 25.00 -3.31 -19.26
C ARG A 106 24.65 -2.87 -20.70
N GLY A 107 23.39 -2.56 -21.01
CA GLY A 107 22.90 -2.32 -22.36
C GLY A 107 21.80 -1.25 -22.47
N GLY A 108 21.84 -0.24 -21.61
CA GLY A 108 20.92 0.91 -21.64
C GLY A 108 19.56 0.68 -20.95
N ALA A 109 18.79 1.76 -20.84
CA ALA A 109 17.44 1.76 -20.28
C ALA A 109 16.52 0.80 -21.06
N ARG A 110 15.94 -0.19 -20.37
CA ARG A 110 14.93 -1.11 -20.94
C ARG A 110 13.63 -0.95 -20.19
N PHE A 111 12.50 -0.90 -20.89
CA PHE A 111 11.21 -0.96 -20.22
C PHE A 111 11.03 -2.34 -19.56
N ALA A 112 10.84 -2.36 -18.24
CA ALA A 112 10.47 -3.56 -17.51
C ALA A 112 9.02 -3.92 -17.88
N ARG A 113 8.79 -5.19 -18.20
CA ARG A 113 7.43 -5.70 -18.40
C ARG A 113 6.75 -5.82 -17.06
N ASP A 114 5.66 -5.10 -16.88
CA ASP A 114 4.76 -5.37 -15.76
C ASP A 114 3.89 -6.58 -16.14
N PRO A 115 3.89 -7.67 -15.34
CA PRO A 115 3.07 -8.85 -15.63
C PRO A 115 1.56 -8.56 -15.55
N TRP A 116 1.17 -7.47 -14.89
CA TRP A 116 -0.21 -6.98 -14.86
C TRP A 116 -0.57 -6.12 -16.09
N LEU A 117 0.16 -6.28 -17.20
CA LEU A 117 -0.17 -5.66 -18.48
C LEU A 117 0.07 -6.64 -19.65
N PHE A 118 -0.99 -6.95 -20.40
CA PHE A 118 -0.89 -7.74 -21.62
C PHE A 118 -0.25 -6.93 -22.76
N THR A 119 1.07 -6.96 -22.79
CA THR A 119 1.88 -6.40 -23.89
C THR A 119 2.05 -7.37 -25.06
N SER A 120 1.73 -8.65 -24.84
CA SER A 120 1.95 -9.74 -25.78
C SER A 120 0.69 -10.23 -26.46
N HIS A 121 -0.52 -9.91 -25.99
CA HIS A 121 -1.79 -10.30 -26.59
C HIS A 121 -2.86 -9.32 -26.09
N THR A 122 -4.12 -9.50 -26.47
CA THR A 122 -5.25 -8.78 -25.88
C THR A 122 -6.44 -9.70 -25.76
N ARG A 123 -7.26 -9.47 -24.73
CA ARG A 123 -8.60 -10.04 -24.67
C ARG A 123 -9.54 -9.25 -25.59
N PHE A 124 -10.74 -9.76 -25.82
CA PHE A 124 -11.79 -9.09 -26.57
C PHE A 124 -13.17 -9.65 -26.25
N CYS A 125 -14.21 -8.82 -26.43
CA CYS A 125 -15.59 -9.31 -26.45
C CYS A 125 -16.00 -9.53 -27.91
N PRO A 126 -16.39 -10.77 -28.31
CA PRO A 126 -16.79 -11.07 -29.69
C PRO A 126 -17.94 -10.18 -30.18
N SER A 127 -18.96 -9.95 -29.33
CA SER A 127 -20.11 -9.10 -29.64
C SER A 127 -19.73 -7.63 -29.78
N CYS A 128 -18.87 -7.09 -28.92
CA CYS A 128 -18.36 -5.71 -29.08
C CYS A 128 -17.50 -5.55 -30.34
N LEU A 129 -16.73 -6.59 -30.73
CA LEU A 129 -15.90 -6.53 -31.93
C LEU A 129 -16.72 -6.60 -33.22
N LYS A 130 -17.83 -7.34 -33.23
CA LYS A 130 -18.72 -7.41 -34.40
C LYS A 130 -19.15 -5.99 -34.84
N ASN A 131 -19.49 -5.13 -33.86
CA ASN A 131 -20.12 -3.82 -34.03
C ASN A 131 -21.43 -3.92 -34.85
N ASP A 132 -22.29 -2.91 -34.77
CA ASP A 132 -23.50 -2.93 -35.61
C ASP A 132 -23.11 -2.67 -37.07
N ILE A 133 -23.31 -3.68 -37.92
CA ILE A 133 -22.78 -3.75 -39.30
C ILE A 133 -23.41 -2.66 -40.19
N ASP A 134 -24.56 -2.12 -39.77
CA ASP A 134 -25.37 -1.17 -40.52
C ASP A 134 -24.82 0.28 -40.49
N THR A 135 -23.74 0.54 -39.75
CA THR A 135 -23.03 1.83 -39.79
C THR A 135 -21.84 1.79 -40.74
N ASP A 136 -21.49 2.93 -41.37
CA ASP A 136 -20.28 3.05 -42.20
C ASP A 136 -18.99 2.70 -41.43
N THR A 137 -19.00 2.89 -40.11
CA THR A 137 -17.96 2.44 -39.17
C THR A 137 -17.98 0.94 -38.87
N GLY A 138 -19.16 0.30 -38.93
CA GLY A 138 -19.40 -1.13 -38.69
C GLY A 138 -18.69 -2.03 -39.70
N ARG A 139 -18.52 -1.56 -40.95
CA ARG A 139 -17.77 -2.27 -42.01
C ARG A 139 -16.30 -2.54 -41.66
N PHE A 140 -15.73 -1.79 -40.72
CA PHE A 140 -14.34 -1.95 -40.25
C PHE A 140 -14.25 -2.71 -38.93
N GLY A 141 -15.39 -3.13 -38.35
CA GLY A 141 -15.46 -3.75 -37.04
C GLY A 141 -15.42 -2.76 -35.88
N GLY A 142 -15.65 -3.31 -34.69
CA GLY A 142 -15.68 -2.58 -33.42
C GLY A 142 -14.31 -2.26 -32.83
N ALA A 143 -14.33 -1.56 -31.71
CA ALA A 143 -13.13 -1.10 -31.03
C ALA A 143 -12.36 -2.26 -30.40
N TRP A 144 -11.06 -2.35 -30.71
CA TRP A 144 -10.13 -3.10 -29.87
C TRP A 144 -9.79 -2.27 -28.65
N ARG A 145 -10.51 -2.49 -27.55
CA ARG A 145 -10.43 -1.62 -26.39
C ARG A 145 -9.06 -1.66 -25.70
N ARG A 146 -8.59 -0.52 -25.20
CA ARG A 146 -7.33 -0.42 -24.44
C ARG A 146 -7.41 -1.23 -23.15
N VAL A 147 -8.54 -1.15 -22.45
CA VAL A 147 -8.73 -1.83 -21.15
C VAL A 147 -8.66 -3.36 -21.25
N TRP A 148 -8.89 -3.95 -22.42
CA TRP A 148 -8.77 -5.40 -22.63
C TRP A 148 -7.33 -5.93 -22.56
N ARG A 149 -6.36 -5.03 -22.40
CA ARG A 149 -4.96 -5.38 -22.09
C ARG A 149 -4.68 -5.47 -20.60
N PHE A 150 -5.62 -5.10 -19.75
CA PHE A 150 -5.48 -5.20 -18.31
C PHE A 150 -6.01 -6.56 -17.83
N PRO A 151 -5.20 -7.37 -17.12
CA PRO A 151 -5.65 -8.66 -16.59
C PRO A 151 -6.85 -8.55 -15.64
N VAL A 152 -6.97 -7.39 -14.97
CA VAL A 152 -8.12 -7.04 -14.12
C VAL A 152 -9.44 -6.94 -14.91
N VAL A 153 -9.37 -6.79 -16.23
CA VAL A 153 -10.55 -6.80 -17.11
C VAL A 153 -10.69 -8.19 -17.70
N PHE A 154 -11.58 -8.98 -17.11
CA PHE A 154 -11.87 -10.37 -17.49
C PHE A 154 -13.28 -10.53 -18.07
N GLY A 155 -14.16 -9.55 -17.90
CA GLY A 155 -15.54 -9.57 -18.37
C GLY A 155 -15.94 -8.41 -19.24
N CYS A 156 -16.97 -8.63 -20.07
CA CYS A 156 -17.73 -7.56 -20.69
C CYS A 156 -19.00 -7.30 -19.86
N THR A 157 -19.13 -6.12 -19.27
CA THR A 157 -20.32 -5.74 -18.47
C THR A 157 -21.56 -5.46 -19.32
N VAL A 158 -21.37 -5.13 -20.61
CA VAL A 158 -22.46 -4.93 -21.58
C VAL A 158 -23.09 -6.26 -21.99
N HIS A 159 -22.25 -7.25 -22.35
CA HIS A 159 -22.69 -8.56 -22.83
C HIS A 159 -22.66 -9.66 -21.76
N GLN A 160 -22.32 -9.31 -20.52
CA GLN A 160 -22.31 -10.18 -19.34
C GLN A 160 -21.59 -11.53 -19.52
N THR A 161 -20.50 -11.50 -20.28
CA THR A 161 -19.74 -12.69 -20.65
C THR A 161 -18.25 -12.50 -20.37
N TYR A 162 -17.52 -13.60 -20.17
CA TYR A 162 -16.07 -13.55 -20.15
C TYR A 162 -15.51 -13.03 -21.49
N LEU A 163 -14.41 -12.30 -21.42
CA LEU A 163 -13.70 -11.92 -22.63
C LEU A 163 -13.00 -13.14 -23.25
N ALA A 164 -13.03 -13.26 -24.57
CA ALA A 164 -12.20 -14.21 -25.27
C ALA A 164 -10.74 -13.71 -25.32
N ASP A 165 -9.77 -14.60 -25.18
CA ASP A 165 -8.35 -14.32 -25.44
C ASP A 165 -7.86 -15.04 -26.72
N ARG A 166 -8.68 -15.95 -27.28
CA ARG A 166 -8.33 -16.85 -28.38
C ARG A 166 -9.37 -16.86 -29.48
N CYS A 167 -8.93 -17.20 -30.69
CA CYS A 167 -9.83 -17.53 -31.80
C CYS A 167 -10.38 -18.97 -31.65
N PRO A 168 -11.38 -19.39 -32.46
CA PRO A 168 -11.96 -20.74 -32.39
C PRO A 168 -10.96 -21.89 -32.62
N ARG A 169 -9.81 -21.64 -33.25
CA ARG A 169 -8.69 -22.60 -33.37
C ARG A 169 -7.70 -22.57 -32.19
N GLY A 170 -8.01 -21.85 -31.12
CA GLY A 170 -7.18 -21.79 -29.90
C GLY A 170 -5.99 -20.82 -29.95
N HIS A 171 -5.75 -20.14 -31.08
CA HIS A 171 -4.68 -19.15 -31.19
C HIS A 171 -4.96 -17.89 -30.37
N LEU A 172 -3.96 -17.42 -29.60
CA LEU A 172 -4.05 -16.17 -28.82
C LEU A 172 -4.21 -14.95 -29.74
N SER A 173 -5.14 -14.07 -29.37
CA SER A 173 -5.51 -12.91 -30.16
C SER A 173 -4.45 -11.82 -30.11
N LEU A 174 -4.04 -11.36 -31.30
CA LEU A 174 -2.99 -10.37 -31.51
C LEU A 174 -1.70 -10.72 -30.73
N ARG A 175 -1.37 -12.01 -30.65
CA ARG A 175 -0.19 -12.49 -29.93
C ARG A 175 1.10 -11.98 -30.59
N LYS A 176 1.82 -11.08 -29.94
CA LYS A 176 3.09 -10.52 -30.39
C LYS A 176 4.11 -11.60 -30.75
N HIS A 177 4.70 -11.47 -31.94
CA HIS A 177 5.90 -12.22 -32.37
C HIS A 177 7.10 -11.29 -32.46
N HIS A 178 8.20 -11.65 -31.82
CA HIS A 178 9.40 -10.81 -31.67
C HIS A 178 9.10 -9.40 -31.14
N ARG A 179 8.79 -8.46 -32.04
CA ARG A 179 8.61 -7.03 -31.76
C ARG A 179 7.26 -6.46 -32.19
N VAL A 180 6.37 -7.15 -32.91
CA VAL A 180 5.08 -6.59 -33.41
C VAL A 180 3.96 -7.63 -33.44
N ILE A 181 2.75 -7.22 -33.83
CA ILE A 181 1.58 -8.11 -34.08
C ILE A 181 1.90 -9.12 -35.18
N PRO A 182 1.33 -10.35 -35.14
CA PRO A 182 1.44 -11.30 -36.24
C PRO A 182 1.02 -10.69 -37.57
N ARG A 183 1.74 -11.03 -38.64
CA ARG A 183 1.42 -10.55 -40.00
C ARG A 183 1.27 -9.02 -40.07
N TRP A 184 2.10 -8.28 -39.34
CA TRP A 184 2.08 -6.81 -39.32
C TRP A 184 2.22 -6.17 -40.73
N SER A 185 2.88 -6.86 -41.65
CA SER A 185 3.05 -6.43 -43.05
C SER A 185 1.95 -6.92 -43.99
N ASP A 186 0.93 -7.62 -43.49
CA ASP A 186 -0.20 -8.13 -44.26
C ASP A 186 -1.38 -7.13 -44.22
N GLY A 187 -1.76 -6.63 -45.40
CA GLY A 187 -2.86 -5.69 -45.58
C GLY A 187 -4.15 -6.32 -46.10
N SER A 188 -4.18 -7.62 -46.40
CA SER A 188 -5.39 -8.28 -46.94
C SER A 188 -6.35 -8.75 -45.85
N LEU A 189 -5.89 -8.85 -44.60
CA LEU A 189 -6.70 -9.33 -43.48
C LEU A 189 -7.61 -8.23 -42.92
N ASN A 190 -8.88 -8.56 -42.70
CA ASN A 190 -9.82 -7.73 -41.96
C ASN A 190 -9.33 -7.53 -40.51
N PRO A 191 -9.64 -6.38 -39.86
CA PRO A 191 -9.27 -6.13 -38.46
C PRO A 191 -9.77 -7.20 -37.47
N LEU A 192 -10.86 -7.90 -37.79
CA LEU A 192 -11.50 -8.90 -36.94
C LEU A 192 -11.11 -10.34 -37.27
N GLN A 193 -10.16 -10.55 -38.18
CA GLN A 193 -9.67 -11.89 -38.52
C GLN A 193 -8.44 -12.28 -37.70
N CYS A 194 -8.36 -13.55 -37.35
CA CYS A 194 -7.19 -14.11 -36.68
C CYS A 194 -5.95 -14.02 -37.56
N ARG A 195 -4.92 -13.33 -37.06
CA ARG A 195 -3.66 -13.05 -37.79
C ARG A 195 -2.57 -14.07 -37.54
N GLU A 196 -2.82 -15.08 -36.71
CA GLU A 196 -1.83 -16.13 -36.42
C GLU A 196 -1.60 -17.06 -37.60
N THR A 197 -0.41 -17.66 -37.68
CA THR A 197 -0.09 -18.65 -38.73
C THR A 197 -0.21 -20.06 -38.13
N PRO A 198 -1.07 -20.94 -38.68
CA PRO A 198 -1.18 -22.33 -38.21
C PRO A 198 0.13 -23.09 -38.48
N ASP A 199 0.51 -24.00 -37.57
CA ASP A 199 1.67 -24.90 -37.64
C ASP A 199 2.99 -24.25 -38.08
N ARG A 200 3.80 -23.84 -37.10
CA ARG A 200 5.12 -23.25 -37.34
C ARG A 200 6.22 -24.31 -37.48
N PRO A 201 6.72 -24.62 -38.68
CA PRO A 201 8.09 -25.09 -38.80
C PRO A 201 9.06 -23.93 -38.57
N ARG A 202 10.19 -24.19 -37.92
CA ARG A 202 11.26 -23.18 -37.74
C ARG A 202 11.89 -22.85 -39.10
N GLY A 203 11.73 -21.64 -39.64
CA GLY A 203 12.47 -21.22 -40.85
C GLY A 203 11.88 -20.08 -41.69
N ARG A 204 12.49 -19.85 -42.86
CA ARG A 204 12.20 -18.76 -43.83
C ARG A 204 10.84 -18.90 -44.55
N GLN A 205 10.12 -20.01 -44.37
CA GLN A 205 8.84 -20.34 -45.02
C GLN A 205 7.61 -19.65 -44.39
N GLU A 206 7.76 -18.96 -43.25
CA GLU A 206 6.65 -18.27 -42.54
C GLU A 206 5.91 -17.23 -43.43
N ARG A 207 6.58 -16.67 -44.44
CA ARG A 207 5.99 -15.68 -45.37
C ARG A 207 5.07 -16.29 -46.43
N MET A 208 5.16 -17.60 -46.70
CA MET A 208 4.40 -18.27 -47.76
C MET A 208 3.11 -18.92 -47.25
N MET A 209 2.99 -19.20 -45.95
CA MET A 209 1.78 -19.82 -45.39
C MET A 209 0.64 -18.82 -45.26
N ALA A 210 -0.61 -19.30 -45.34
CA ALA A 210 -1.79 -18.49 -45.12
C ALA A 210 -1.96 -18.15 -43.62
N ALA A 211 -2.56 -17.00 -43.31
CA ALA A 211 -3.01 -16.70 -41.96
C ALA A 211 -4.19 -17.61 -41.57
N CYS A 212 -4.43 -17.76 -40.27
CA CYS A 212 -5.56 -18.49 -39.73
C CYS A 212 -6.89 -17.95 -40.28
N GLY A 213 -7.03 -16.62 -40.40
CA GLY A 213 -8.12 -15.96 -41.11
C GLY A 213 -9.51 -16.07 -40.49
N LEU A 214 -9.69 -16.88 -39.44
CA LEU A 214 -10.97 -17.08 -38.78
C LEU A 214 -11.51 -15.78 -38.19
N TRP A 215 -12.83 -15.63 -38.30
CA TRP A 215 -13.55 -14.47 -37.82
C TRP A 215 -13.61 -14.50 -36.28
N LEU A 216 -13.01 -13.52 -35.62
CA LEU A 216 -12.97 -13.47 -34.16
C LEU A 216 -14.35 -13.28 -33.52
N PRO A 217 -15.30 -12.52 -34.09
CA PRO A 217 -16.65 -12.43 -33.56
C PRO A 217 -17.42 -13.77 -33.50
N GLU A 218 -17.06 -14.78 -34.29
CA GLU A 218 -17.63 -16.14 -34.15
C GLU A 218 -17.19 -16.83 -32.84
N SER A 219 -16.22 -16.26 -32.12
CA SER A 219 -15.82 -16.78 -30.81
C SER A 219 -16.91 -16.66 -29.76
N SER A 220 -18.02 -15.95 -30.04
CA SER A 220 -19.17 -15.81 -29.13
C SER A 220 -19.76 -17.15 -28.69
N HIS A 221 -19.69 -18.18 -29.54
CA HIS A 221 -20.16 -19.53 -29.19
C HIS A 221 -19.31 -20.21 -28.12
N PHE A 222 -18.09 -19.71 -27.88
CA PHE A 222 -17.14 -20.28 -26.93
C PHE A 222 -17.00 -19.46 -25.65
N THR A 223 -17.68 -18.31 -25.55
CA THR A 223 -17.66 -17.48 -24.35
C THR A 223 -18.83 -17.84 -23.43
N SER A 224 -18.54 -18.12 -22.16
CA SER A 224 -19.55 -18.44 -21.15
C SER A 224 -20.12 -17.19 -20.49
N THR A 225 -21.36 -17.30 -20.00
CA THR A 225 -21.98 -16.26 -19.15
C THR A 225 -21.21 -16.14 -17.85
N MET A 226 -21.04 -14.89 -17.40
CA MET A 226 -20.33 -14.60 -16.16
C MET A 226 -21.27 -14.75 -14.94
N PRO A 227 -20.85 -15.43 -13.87
CA PRO A 227 -21.55 -15.41 -12.59
C PRO A 227 -21.78 -13.97 -12.08
N SER A 228 -22.89 -13.71 -11.40
CA SER A 228 -23.26 -12.37 -10.92
C SER A 228 -22.20 -11.73 -10.01
N GLU A 229 -21.60 -12.51 -9.10
CA GLU A 229 -20.53 -12.03 -8.20
C GLU A 229 -19.30 -11.52 -8.98
N LEU A 230 -18.93 -12.21 -10.07
CA LEU A 230 -17.84 -11.77 -10.94
C LEU A 230 -18.23 -10.56 -11.80
N LEU A 231 -19.51 -10.47 -12.21
CA LEU A 231 -20.03 -9.33 -12.94
C LEU A 231 -20.01 -8.06 -12.07
N ASP A 232 -20.38 -8.15 -10.79
CA ASP A 232 -20.33 -7.03 -9.85
C ASP A 232 -18.89 -6.57 -9.57
N THR A 233 -17.97 -7.53 -9.44
CA THR A 233 -16.53 -7.24 -9.37
C THR A 233 -16.07 -6.49 -10.63
N GLN A 234 -16.42 -6.97 -11.83
CA GLN A 234 -16.04 -6.32 -13.08
C GLN A 234 -16.65 -4.91 -13.21
N ARG A 235 -17.91 -4.70 -12.78
CA ARG A 235 -18.53 -3.36 -12.75
C ARG A 235 -17.76 -2.39 -11.87
N ARG A 236 -17.27 -2.84 -10.71
CA ARG A 236 -16.45 -2.02 -9.80
C ARG A 236 -15.10 -1.67 -10.41
N ILE A 237 -14.46 -2.63 -11.07
CA ILE A 237 -13.23 -2.42 -11.84
C ILE A 237 -13.45 -1.40 -12.96
N ASP A 238 -14.57 -1.51 -13.68
CA ASP A 238 -14.94 -0.56 -14.74
C ASP A 238 -15.17 0.86 -14.18
N LEU A 239 -15.76 0.99 -12.99
CA LEU A 239 -15.91 2.28 -12.28
C LEU A 239 -14.55 2.87 -11.91
N ALA A 240 -13.65 2.06 -11.34
CA ALA A 240 -12.29 2.49 -10.98
C ALA A 240 -11.50 2.94 -12.22
N LEU A 241 -11.57 2.19 -13.33
CA LEU A 241 -10.90 2.55 -14.59
C LEU A 241 -11.43 3.85 -15.20
N ARG A 242 -12.65 4.28 -14.87
CA ARG A 242 -13.22 5.58 -15.26
C ARG A 242 -12.79 6.73 -14.33
N GLY A 243 -12.00 6.46 -13.30
CA GLY A 243 -11.49 7.47 -12.36
C GLY A 243 -12.25 7.57 -11.04
N ASN A 244 -13.26 6.72 -10.79
CA ASN A 244 -14.06 6.81 -9.56
C ASN A 244 -13.32 6.21 -8.36
N GLU A 245 -13.44 6.87 -7.21
CA GLU A 245 -12.92 6.32 -5.96
C GLU A 245 -13.66 5.04 -5.56
N ILE A 246 -12.92 4.11 -4.97
CA ILE A 246 -13.45 2.84 -4.48
C ILE A 246 -13.21 2.78 -2.97
N GLY A 247 -14.23 2.37 -2.21
CA GLY A 247 -14.08 2.11 -0.79
C GLY A 247 -13.21 0.87 -0.55
N VAL A 248 -12.09 1.04 0.12
CA VAL A 248 -11.21 -0.04 0.59
C VAL A 248 -11.20 -0.01 2.11
N LEU A 249 -11.78 -1.04 2.74
CA LEU A 249 -11.87 -1.20 4.20
C LEU A 249 -12.41 0.04 4.93
N GLY A 250 -13.50 0.61 4.40
CA GLY A 250 -14.14 1.80 4.96
C GLY A 250 -13.43 3.13 4.67
N SER A 251 -12.32 3.13 3.92
CA SER A 251 -11.62 4.34 3.49
C SER A 251 -11.77 4.55 1.98
N ALA A 252 -12.00 5.78 1.53
CA ALA A 252 -11.97 6.11 0.10
C ALA A 252 -10.54 5.92 -0.45
N ALA A 253 -10.41 5.20 -1.55
CA ALA A 253 -9.14 4.99 -2.24
C ALA A 253 -9.25 5.47 -3.68
N SER A 254 -8.21 6.17 -4.15
CA SER A 254 -8.08 6.47 -5.58
C SER A 254 -8.00 5.17 -6.39
N PRO A 255 -8.40 5.17 -7.68
CA PRO A 255 -8.26 4.01 -8.55
C PRO A 255 -6.86 3.40 -8.55
N TYR A 256 -5.83 4.25 -8.57
CA TYR A 256 -4.43 3.82 -8.56
C TYR A 256 -4.08 3.02 -7.30
N GLN A 257 -4.56 3.47 -6.14
CA GLN A 257 -4.39 2.75 -4.87
C GLN A 257 -5.18 1.44 -4.85
N TYR A 258 -6.43 1.47 -5.31
CA TYR A 258 -7.28 0.28 -5.38
C TYR A 258 -6.64 -0.83 -6.23
N PHE A 259 -6.14 -0.52 -7.43
CA PHE A 259 -5.46 -1.51 -8.26
C PHE A 259 -4.12 -1.96 -7.68
N THR A 260 -3.39 -1.07 -7.00
CA THR A 260 -2.18 -1.45 -6.25
C THR A 260 -2.50 -2.50 -5.20
N ASP A 261 -3.56 -2.28 -4.42
CA ASP A 261 -3.98 -3.19 -3.37
C ASP A 261 -4.51 -4.51 -3.92
N ILE A 262 -5.27 -4.50 -5.03
CA ILE A 262 -5.71 -5.73 -5.74
C ILE A 262 -4.51 -6.56 -6.15
N MET A 263 -3.47 -5.96 -6.74
CA MET A 263 -2.28 -6.68 -7.20
C MET A 263 -1.50 -7.29 -6.02
N VAL A 264 -1.35 -6.56 -4.92
CA VAL A 264 -0.61 -7.03 -3.75
C VAL A 264 -1.39 -8.10 -2.98
N MET A 265 -2.72 -7.95 -2.87
CA MET A 265 -3.58 -8.95 -2.27
C MET A 265 -3.64 -10.22 -3.12
N SER A 266 -3.75 -10.08 -4.44
CA SER A 266 -3.67 -11.21 -5.38
C SER A 266 -2.37 -12.00 -5.21
N GLN A 267 -1.24 -11.30 -5.02
CA GLN A 267 0.03 -11.97 -4.72
C GLN A 267 -0.03 -12.74 -3.39
N LEU A 268 -0.62 -12.17 -2.34
CA LEU A 268 -0.74 -12.85 -1.05
C LEU A 268 -1.60 -14.11 -1.17
N ILE A 269 -2.81 -13.97 -1.72
CA ILE A 269 -3.77 -15.07 -1.94
C ILE A 269 -3.10 -16.24 -2.65
N ARG A 270 -2.35 -15.97 -3.73
CA ARG A 270 -1.64 -17.02 -4.47
C ARG A 270 -0.53 -17.68 -3.67
N LEU A 271 0.22 -16.92 -2.86
CA LEU A 271 1.29 -17.47 -2.01
C LEU A 271 0.73 -18.32 -0.87
N SER A 272 -0.43 -17.93 -0.35
CA SER A 272 -1.04 -18.53 0.83
C SER A 272 -2.07 -19.62 0.53
N TRP A 273 -2.34 -19.92 -0.74
CA TRP A 273 -3.37 -20.91 -1.10
C TRP A 273 -3.08 -22.29 -0.45
N PRO A 274 -4.06 -22.97 0.17
CA PRO A 274 -5.52 -22.72 0.17
C PRO A 274 -6.08 -21.87 1.32
N LEU A 275 -5.26 -21.24 2.17
CA LEU A 275 -5.71 -20.45 3.33
C LEU A 275 -6.82 -19.39 3.05
N PRO A 276 -6.88 -18.74 1.88
CA PRO A 276 -8.00 -17.83 1.56
C PRO A 276 -9.39 -18.48 1.60
N GLU A 277 -9.50 -19.80 1.48
CA GLU A 277 -10.76 -20.54 1.60
C GLU A 277 -11.39 -20.43 3.00
N ASP A 278 -10.58 -20.23 4.05
CA ASP A 278 -11.07 -20.05 5.41
C ASP A 278 -11.69 -18.65 5.64
N LEU A 279 -11.40 -17.70 4.76
CA LEU A 279 -11.82 -16.29 4.89
C LEU A 279 -13.06 -15.94 4.08
N ILE A 280 -13.41 -16.76 3.08
CA ILE A 280 -14.50 -16.49 2.16
C ILE A 280 -15.36 -17.75 2.04
N PRO A 281 -16.71 -17.63 2.05
CA PRO A 281 -17.57 -18.79 1.85
C PRO A 281 -17.22 -19.54 0.56
N TYR A 282 -17.26 -20.88 0.63
CA TYR A 282 -17.05 -21.73 -0.53
C TYR A 282 -17.98 -21.31 -1.68
N SER A 283 -17.40 -21.15 -2.87
CA SER A 283 -18.11 -20.79 -4.08
C SER A 283 -17.48 -21.50 -5.29
N PRO A 284 -18.20 -21.61 -6.42
CA PRO A 284 -17.59 -22.11 -7.66
C PRO A 284 -16.33 -21.33 -8.08
N ILE A 285 -16.27 -20.05 -7.71
CA ILE A 285 -15.15 -19.14 -7.99
C ILE A 285 -13.90 -19.57 -7.22
N THR A 286 -14.03 -19.91 -5.92
CA THR A 286 -12.90 -20.39 -5.10
C THR A 286 -12.40 -21.75 -5.58
N ALA A 287 -13.30 -22.67 -5.94
CA ALA A 287 -12.93 -23.98 -6.47
C ALA A 287 -12.12 -23.88 -7.77
N VAL A 288 -12.57 -23.07 -8.74
CA VAL A 288 -11.86 -22.84 -10.02
C VAL A 288 -10.44 -22.31 -9.79
N LEU A 289 -10.26 -21.38 -8.84
CA LEU A 289 -8.93 -20.87 -8.53
C LEU A 289 -8.07 -21.94 -7.86
N GLY A 290 -8.64 -22.72 -6.94
CA GLY A 290 -7.92 -23.78 -6.25
C GLY A 290 -7.39 -24.85 -7.18
N ASP A 291 -8.24 -25.33 -8.09
CA ASP A 291 -7.85 -26.32 -9.12
C ASP A 291 -6.71 -25.80 -10.00
N TYR A 292 -6.78 -24.52 -10.41
CA TYR A 292 -5.74 -23.90 -11.23
C TYR A 292 -4.40 -23.79 -10.49
N LEU A 293 -4.42 -23.27 -9.25
CA LEU A 293 -3.19 -23.07 -8.46
C LEU A 293 -2.53 -24.40 -8.09
N GLU A 294 -3.33 -25.42 -7.80
CA GLU A 294 -2.86 -26.76 -7.52
C GLU A 294 -2.21 -27.40 -8.77
N ALA A 295 -2.82 -27.25 -9.95
CA ALA A 295 -2.22 -27.70 -11.22
C ALA A 295 -0.92 -26.95 -11.55
N GLU A 296 -0.88 -25.64 -11.30
CA GLU A 296 0.34 -24.82 -11.47
C GLU A 296 1.46 -25.29 -10.53
N ARG A 297 1.13 -25.56 -9.26
CA ARG A 297 2.08 -26.07 -8.28
C ARG A 297 2.70 -27.40 -8.71
N ARG A 298 1.88 -28.37 -9.13
CA ARG A 298 2.37 -29.68 -9.66
C ARG A 298 3.29 -29.51 -10.88
N THR A 299 2.99 -28.54 -11.74
CA THR A 299 3.83 -28.22 -12.90
C THR A 299 5.19 -27.66 -12.48
N VAL A 300 5.23 -26.79 -11.46
CA VAL A 300 6.49 -26.28 -10.91
C VAL A 300 7.30 -27.40 -10.29
N GLU A 301 6.68 -28.19 -9.41
CA GLU A 301 7.32 -29.29 -8.69
C GLU A 301 7.95 -30.32 -9.65
N SER A 302 7.22 -30.69 -10.72
CA SER A 302 7.72 -31.60 -11.76
C SER A 302 8.83 -31.00 -12.64
N SER A 303 8.88 -29.67 -12.81
CA SER A 303 9.85 -28.99 -13.67
C SER A 303 11.16 -28.58 -12.96
N THR A 304 11.21 -28.62 -11.63
CA THR A 304 12.37 -28.18 -10.86
C THR A 304 13.52 -29.19 -10.88
N HIS A 305 14.57 -28.92 -11.68
CA HIS A 305 15.86 -29.60 -11.56
C HIS A 305 16.70 -29.03 -10.41
N LYS A 306 17.62 -29.85 -9.88
CA LYS A 306 18.36 -29.81 -8.59
C LYS A 306 18.99 -28.47 -8.10
N ASN A 307 18.88 -27.35 -8.81
CA ASN A 307 19.52 -26.07 -8.44
C ASN A 307 18.60 -24.85 -8.26
N THR A 308 17.29 -24.95 -8.48
CA THR A 308 16.34 -23.85 -8.17
C THR A 308 15.33 -24.26 -7.11
N THR A 309 15.19 -23.46 -6.05
CA THR A 309 14.19 -23.70 -5.00
C THR A 309 12.78 -23.50 -5.54
N ILE A 310 11.91 -24.50 -5.40
CA ILE A 310 10.47 -24.47 -5.75
C ILE A 310 9.81 -23.17 -5.28
N GLU A 311 10.08 -22.76 -4.03
CA GLU A 311 9.57 -21.52 -3.43
C GLU A 311 9.86 -20.25 -4.25
N ARG A 312 11.03 -20.17 -4.90
CA ARG A 312 11.39 -19.00 -5.72
C ARG A 312 10.52 -18.94 -6.97
N ASN A 313 10.26 -20.09 -7.59
CA ASN A 313 9.42 -20.16 -8.79
C ASN A 313 7.96 -19.83 -8.44
N LEU A 314 7.43 -20.40 -7.36
CA LEU A 314 6.10 -20.06 -6.85
C LEU A 314 5.98 -18.57 -6.51
N PHE A 315 7.01 -17.97 -5.91
CA PHE A 315 7.02 -16.53 -5.66
C PHE A 315 7.00 -15.69 -6.94
N LEU A 316 7.73 -16.09 -7.97
CA LEU A 316 7.73 -15.39 -9.26
C LEU A 316 6.36 -15.52 -9.96
N LEU A 317 5.74 -16.69 -9.89
CA LEU A 317 4.41 -16.93 -10.44
C LEU A 317 3.34 -16.12 -9.68
N ALA A 318 3.40 -16.07 -8.35
CA ALA A 318 2.46 -15.30 -7.54
C ALA A 318 2.45 -13.79 -7.87
N ARG A 319 3.51 -13.26 -8.49
CA ARG A 319 3.57 -11.86 -8.93
C ARG A 319 2.87 -11.60 -10.27
N THR A 320 2.53 -12.65 -11.01
CA THR A 320 1.80 -12.53 -12.27
C THR A 320 0.31 -12.81 -12.03
N PRO A 321 -0.60 -12.38 -12.91
CA PRO A 321 -1.95 -12.92 -12.92
C PRO A 321 -1.97 -14.34 -13.50
N PRO A 322 -2.96 -15.18 -13.16
CA PRO A 322 -3.25 -16.42 -13.88
C PRO A 322 -3.44 -16.15 -15.38
N THR A 323 -2.97 -17.08 -16.21
CA THR A 323 -3.15 -16.99 -17.67
C THR A 323 -4.57 -17.37 -18.08
N ASP A 324 -5.17 -18.31 -17.35
CA ASP A 324 -6.54 -18.70 -17.55
C ASP A 324 -7.49 -17.58 -17.08
N ILE A 325 -8.55 -17.32 -17.84
CA ILE A 325 -9.41 -16.18 -17.59
C ILE A 325 -10.32 -16.38 -16.38
N THR A 326 -10.83 -17.59 -16.15
CA THR A 326 -11.74 -17.85 -15.03
C THR A 326 -10.96 -17.88 -13.73
N ALA A 327 -9.77 -18.49 -13.70
CA ALA A 327 -8.85 -18.43 -12.56
C ALA A 327 -8.40 -16.99 -12.26
N CYS A 328 -8.10 -16.20 -13.31
CA CYS A 328 -7.75 -14.79 -13.14
C CYS A 328 -8.92 -13.99 -12.55
N ALA A 329 -10.13 -14.17 -13.08
CA ALA A 329 -11.35 -13.54 -12.58
C ALA A 329 -11.60 -13.89 -11.12
N SER A 330 -11.47 -15.17 -10.77
CA SER A 330 -11.63 -15.66 -9.40
C SER A 330 -10.65 -15.02 -8.43
N LEU A 331 -9.37 -14.96 -8.80
CA LEU A 331 -8.34 -14.34 -7.98
C LEU A 331 -8.66 -12.86 -7.68
N ILE A 332 -9.06 -12.12 -8.72
CA ILE A 332 -9.38 -10.70 -8.59
C ILE A 332 -10.63 -10.49 -7.74
N ALA A 333 -11.66 -11.32 -7.92
CA ALA A 333 -12.89 -11.22 -7.13
C ALA A 333 -12.66 -11.54 -5.65
N ILE A 334 -11.85 -12.56 -5.34
CA ILE A 334 -11.43 -12.88 -3.97
C ILE A 334 -10.66 -11.70 -3.37
N ALA A 335 -9.71 -11.12 -4.12
CA ALA A 335 -8.97 -9.94 -3.67
C ALA A 335 -9.89 -8.72 -3.42
N ASP A 336 -10.82 -8.45 -4.35
CA ASP A 336 -11.79 -7.35 -4.23
C ASP A 336 -12.71 -7.54 -3.01
N LYS A 337 -13.21 -8.75 -2.80
CA LYS A 337 -14.07 -9.09 -1.67
C LYS A 337 -13.37 -8.88 -0.32
N LEU A 338 -12.11 -9.29 -0.21
CA LEU A 338 -11.31 -9.06 1.00
C LEU A 338 -11.01 -7.57 1.24
N LEU A 339 -10.73 -6.82 0.18
CA LEU A 339 -10.40 -5.38 0.28
C LEU A 339 -11.62 -4.50 0.53
N THR A 340 -12.80 -4.94 0.11
CA THR A 340 -14.02 -4.14 0.19
C THR A 340 -14.95 -4.61 1.30
N ALA A 341 -14.52 -5.62 2.07
CA ALA A 341 -15.13 -5.98 3.34
C ALA A 341 -15.11 -4.76 4.29
N SER A 342 -16.22 -4.55 5.01
CA SER A 342 -16.51 -3.28 5.66
C SER A 342 -15.60 -2.92 6.85
N SER A 343 -14.68 -3.79 7.31
CA SER A 343 -13.78 -3.46 8.42
C SER A 343 -12.32 -3.88 8.19
N SER A 344 -11.41 -2.98 8.56
CA SER A 344 -9.96 -3.24 8.55
C SER A 344 -9.54 -4.32 9.56
N GLU A 345 -10.31 -4.52 10.62
CA GLU A 345 -10.05 -5.55 11.65
C GLU A 345 -10.18 -6.97 11.10
N VAL A 346 -11.24 -7.22 10.33
CA VAL A 346 -11.46 -8.51 9.66
C VAL A 346 -10.32 -8.79 8.68
N LEU A 347 -9.92 -7.79 7.88
CA LEU A 347 -8.78 -7.98 6.99
C LEU A 347 -7.46 -8.16 7.75
N THR A 348 -7.26 -7.49 8.87
CA THR A 348 -6.04 -7.67 9.69
C THR A 348 -5.92 -9.13 10.13
N ALA A 349 -6.99 -9.71 10.66
CA ALA A 349 -7.02 -11.13 11.02
C ALA A 349 -6.81 -12.03 9.79
N GLY A 350 -7.47 -11.72 8.68
CA GLY A 350 -7.32 -12.42 7.40
C GLY A 350 -5.88 -12.42 6.90
N VAL A 351 -5.22 -11.26 6.79
CA VAL A 351 -3.84 -11.14 6.33
C VAL A 351 -2.87 -11.89 7.26
N ARG A 352 -3.10 -11.88 8.58
CA ARG A 352 -2.29 -12.69 9.51
C ARG A 352 -2.46 -14.18 9.25
N HIS A 353 -3.70 -14.63 9.07
CA HIS A 353 -3.99 -16.01 8.72
C HIS A 353 -3.31 -16.38 7.40
N LEU A 354 -3.43 -15.56 6.35
CA LEU A 354 -2.76 -15.80 5.06
C LEU A 354 -1.23 -15.85 5.19
N LEU A 355 -0.62 -14.99 6.02
CA LEU A 355 0.81 -14.98 6.26
C LEU A 355 1.33 -16.20 7.03
N SER A 356 0.44 -17.02 7.61
CA SER A 356 0.82 -18.27 8.29
C SER A 356 1.25 -19.39 7.34
N TYR A 357 1.10 -19.21 6.02
CA TYR A 357 1.57 -20.15 4.98
C TYR A 357 3.08 -20.45 5.07
N SER A 358 3.85 -19.58 5.71
CA SER A 358 5.30 -19.70 5.86
C SER A 358 5.71 -19.62 7.32
N ALA A 359 6.59 -20.54 7.74
CA ALA A 359 7.18 -20.53 9.07
C ALA A 359 8.22 -19.41 9.28
N ARG A 360 8.59 -18.66 8.22
CA ARG A 360 9.58 -17.57 8.39
C ARG A 360 8.92 -16.40 9.12
N ARG A 361 9.77 -15.59 9.74
CA ARG A 361 9.32 -14.34 10.35
C ARG A 361 8.67 -13.46 9.29
N VAL A 362 7.47 -12.96 9.58
CA VAL A 362 6.68 -12.07 8.70
C VAL A 362 7.52 -10.95 8.07
N GLY A 363 8.40 -10.30 8.83
CA GLY A 363 9.28 -9.23 8.32
C GLY A 363 10.30 -9.67 7.26
N ARG A 364 10.53 -10.98 7.08
CA ARG A 364 11.43 -11.59 6.09
C ARG A 364 10.68 -12.24 4.94
N GLU A 365 9.35 -12.28 4.99
CA GLU A 365 8.55 -12.83 3.91
C GLU A 365 8.77 -12.05 2.60
N PRO A 366 8.96 -12.75 1.47
CA PRO A 366 9.08 -12.11 0.16
C PRO A 366 7.89 -11.19 -0.16
N TRP A 367 6.67 -11.57 0.25
CA TRP A 367 5.49 -10.72 0.13
C TRP A 367 5.62 -9.43 0.93
N THR A 368 6.04 -9.50 2.20
CA THR A 368 6.25 -8.31 3.05
C THR A 368 7.24 -7.32 2.41
N ARG A 369 8.29 -7.82 1.76
CA ARG A 369 9.22 -6.96 1.00
C ARG A 369 8.53 -6.34 -0.22
N ALA A 370 7.76 -7.12 -0.97
CA ALA A 370 7.01 -6.62 -2.12
C ALA A 370 5.99 -5.54 -1.71
N PHE A 371 5.22 -5.77 -0.65
CA PHE A 371 4.27 -4.79 -0.08
C PHE A 371 4.98 -3.50 0.35
N ARG A 372 6.16 -3.56 0.95
CA ARG A 372 6.93 -2.35 1.30
C ARG A 372 7.31 -1.51 0.09
N HIS A 373 7.53 -2.13 -1.07
CA HIS A 373 7.78 -1.39 -2.31
C HIS A 373 6.52 -0.73 -2.88
N SER A 374 5.34 -1.32 -2.65
CA SER A 374 4.05 -0.71 -3.02
C SER A 374 3.50 0.23 -1.96
N LEU A 375 4.12 0.29 -0.77
CA LEU A 375 3.60 1.05 0.36
C LEU A 375 3.28 2.52 0.05
N PRO A 376 4.10 3.30 -0.69
CA PRO A 376 3.76 4.69 -1.04
C PRO A 376 2.45 4.81 -1.82
N ASP A 377 2.08 3.76 -2.54
CA ASP A 377 1.00 3.67 -3.52
C ASP A 377 -0.22 2.89 -3.00
N SER A 378 -0.14 2.25 -1.82
CA SER A 378 -1.26 1.53 -1.21
C SER A 378 -2.29 2.47 -0.57
N SER A 379 -3.56 2.04 -0.52
CA SER A 379 -4.64 2.79 0.15
C SER A 379 -4.43 2.90 1.66
N GLU A 380 -5.11 3.87 2.28
CA GLU A 380 -5.11 4.01 3.73
C GLU A 380 -5.74 2.80 4.42
N GLY A 381 -6.85 2.27 3.89
CA GLY A 381 -7.48 1.06 4.41
C GLY A 381 -6.51 -0.12 4.48
N MET A 382 -5.82 -0.42 3.37
CA MET A 382 -4.81 -1.48 3.32
C MET A 382 -3.65 -1.23 4.30
N ARG A 383 -3.14 0.01 4.39
CA ARG A 383 -2.09 0.37 5.36
C ARG A 383 -2.55 0.12 6.80
N ARG A 384 -3.78 0.52 7.15
CA ARG A 384 -4.37 0.31 8.48
C ARG A 384 -4.49 -1.18 8.81
N ALA A 385 -4.93 -2.00 7.87
CA ALA A 385 -5.07 -3.44 8.09
C ALA A 385 -3.71 -4.16 8.23
N VAL A 386 -2.68 -3.70 7.53
CA VAL A 386 -1.37 -4.37 7.51
C VAL A 386 -0.43 -3.86 8.61
N ALA A 387 -0.59 -2.62 9.09
CA ALA A 387 0.28 -2.00 10.09
C ALA A 387 0.40 -2.81 11.41
N PRO A 388 -0.69 -3.33 12.01
CA PRO A 388 -0.60 -4.18 13.21
C PRO A 388 0.24 -5.44 13.04
N ILE A 389 0.45 -5.88 11.80
CA ILE A 389 1.17 -7.11 11.45
C ILE A 389 2.64 -6.81 11.14
N LEU A 390 2.88 -5.73 10.41
CA LEU A 390 4.20 -5.41 9.84
C LEU A 390 4.99 -4.36 10.62
N GLN A 391 4.38 -3.61 11.54
CA GLN A 391 5.07 -2.70 12.48
C GLN A 391 5.15 -3.24 13.93
N PRO A 392 5.44 -4.52 14.23
CA PRO A 392 5.70 -4.90 15.60
C PRO A 392 7.05 -4.31 16.04
N GLN A 393 7.08 -3.73 17.25
CA GLN A 393 8.23 -3.15 17.96
C GLN A 393 9.62 -3.65 17.47
N VAL A 394 10.22 -2.90 16.53
CA VAL A 394 11.46 -3.27 15.84
C VAL A 394 12.68 -2.98 16.73
N ARG A 395 13.47 -4.01 17.05
CA ARG A 395 14.68 -3.87 17.88
C ARG A 395 15.93 -3.47 17.08
N HIS A 396 16.88 -2.81 17.76
CA HIS A 396 18.27 -2.46 17.41
C HIS A 396 18.87 -3.04 16.11
N ARG A 397 18.80 -4.37 15.88
CA ARG A 397 19.52 -5.06 14.79
C ARG A 397 18.71 -5.38 13.53
N HIS A 398 17.45 -4.96 13.44
CA HIS A 398 16.54 -5.34 12.34
C HIS A 398 15.96 -4.15 11.55
N ALA A 399 16.69 -3.03 11.51
CA ALA A 399 16.24 -1.76 10.93
C ALA A 399 16.04 -1.75 9.41
N ARG A 400 16.70 -2.65 8.64
CA ARG A 400 16.79 -2.58 7.16
C ARG A 400 15.45 -2.70 6.40
N GLY A 401 14.29 -2.65 7.06
CA GLY A 401 13.00 -2.77 6.41
C GLY A 401 11.88 -1.87 6.91
N LEU A 402 12.05 -1.06 7.97
CA LEU A 402 10.96 -0.27 8.57
C LEU A 402 11.39 1.16 8.96
N ASP A 403 12.36 1.74 8.25
CA ASP A 403 12.73 3.15 8.46
C ASP A 403 11.60 4.13 8.11
N VAL A 404 10.57 3.65 7.40
CA VAL A 404 9.41 4.44 6.97
C VAL A 404 8.15 3.88 7.67
N PRO A 405 7.29 4.74 8.23
CA PRO A 405 6.03 4.31 8.82
C PRO A 405 5.09 3.72 7.76
N ILE A 406 4.30 2.70 8.13
CA ILE A 406 3.29 2.08 7.25
C ILE A 406 2.07 2.98 7.14
N ARG A 407 1.60 3.50 8.27
CA ARG A 407 0.49 4.44 8.35
C ARG A 407 0.98 5.87 8.18
N ARG A 408 0.13 6.72 7.59
CA ARG A 408 0.36 8.17 7.58
C ARG A 408 -0.36 8.74 8.80
N MET A 409 0.41 9.26 9.76
CA MET A 409 -0.12 9.84 10.99
C MET A 409 0.00 11.37 10.93
N GLN A 410 -0.96 12.07 11.51
CA GLN A 410 -0.95 13.52 11.75
C GLN A 410 -0.12 13.88 12.98
N PHE A 411 0.12 12.92 13.87
CA PHE A 411 1.00 13.10 15.03
C PHE A 411 2.42 12.56 14.79
N GLY A 412 3.35 12.98 15.66
CA GLY A 412 4.74 12.52 15.66
C GLY A 412 5.28 12.47 17.09
N SER A 413 6.58 12.22 17.24
CA SER A 413 7.30 12.11 18.51
C SER A 413 7.07 13.30 19.45
N LYS A 414 6.97 14.52 18.90
CA LYS A 414 6.68 15.74 19.68
C LYS A 414 5.30 15.72 20.36
N HIS A 415 4.35 14.96 19.85
CA HIS A 415 2.99 14.83 20.37
C HIS A 415 2.79 13.65 21.31
N VAL A 416 3.83 12.87 21.56
CA VAL A 416 3.78 11.71 22.46
C VAL A 416 4.47 12.07 23.77
N ALA A 417 3.74 11.92 24.88
CA ALA A 417 4.31 12.01 26.22
C ALA A 417 5.37 10.91 26.42
N GLN A 418 6.53 11.25 27.01
CA GLN A 418 7.59 10.27 27.31
C GLN A 418 7.13 9.18 28.28
N PHE A 419 6.19 9.53 29.15
CA PHE A 419 5.44 8.65 30.02
C PHE A 419 3.95 8.88 29.73
N LEU A 420 3.32 7.90 29.08
CA LEU A 420 1.94 7.99 28.57
C LEU A 420 0.97 8.62 29.56
N GLU A 421 0.03 9.44 29.13
CA GLU A 421 -0.98 10.04 30.02
C GLU A 421 -1.78 8.99 30.81
N GLN A 422 -2.23 9.36 32.01
CA GLN A 422 -3.04 8.48 32.86
C GLN A 422 -4.38 8.17 32.20
N SER A 423 -5.08 9.19 31.69
CA SER A 423 -6.37 9.08 31.00
C SER A 423 -6.29 8.12 29.80
N TRP A 424 -5.22 8.21 29.00
CA TRP A 424 -4.97 7.29 27.89
C TRP A 424 -4.70 5.86 28.36
N PHE A 425 -3.94 5.69 29.45
CA PHE A 425 -3.74 4.37 30.05
C PHE A 425 -5.05 3.77 30.55
N ASP A 426 -5.82 4.52 31.33
CA ASP A 426 -7.07 4.07 31.94
C ASP A 426 -8.10 3.67 30.87
N THR A 427 -8.18 4.45 29.79
CA THR A 427 -9.14 4.22 28.69
C THR A 427 -8.74 3.03 27.81
N PHE A 428 -7.48 2.94 27.39
CA PHE A 428 -7.07 2.01 26.33
C PHE A 428 -6.30 0.79 26.84
N LEU A 429 -5.74 0.81 28.05
CA LEU A 429 -4.71 -0.15 28.47
C LEU A 429 -4.91 -0.72 29.88
N ALA A 430 -5.72 -0.10 30.74
CA ALA A 430 -5.94 -0.57 32.11
C ALA A 430 -6.60 -1.95 32.19
N HIS A 431 -7.31 -2.36 31.13
CA HIS A 431 -7.91 -3.68 31.03
C HIS A 431 -6.90 -4.81 30.78
N LEU A 432 -5.60 -4.52 30.61
CA LEU A 432 -4.55 -5.53 30.37
C LEU A 432 -4.04 -6.10 31.72
N PRO A 433 -4.39 -7.36 32.08
CA PRO A 433 -4.13 -7.87 33.44
C PRO A 433 -2.67 -8.31 33.66
N GLY A 434 -2.22 -8.26 34.91
CA GLY A 434 -0.98 -8.93 35.33
C GLY A 434 0.33 -8.29 34.85
N ILE A 435 0.28 -7.03 34.40
CA ILE A 435 1.46 -6.27 33.99
C ILE A 435 1.49 -4.89 34.66
N SER A 436 2.70 -4.45 35.03
CA SER A 436 2.90 -3.15 35.67
C SER A 436 2.55 -2.00 34.73
N GLU A 437 1.68 -1.11 35.19
CA GLU A 437 1.30 0.14 34.51
C GLU A 437 2.53 0.93 34.04
N VAL A 438 3.53 1.11 34.91
CA VAL A 438 4.76 1.84 34.59
C VAL A 438 5.46 1.25 33.36
N ARG A 439 5.47 -0.09 33.25
CA ARG A 439 6.09 -0.77 32.10
C ARG A 439 5.26 -0.59 30.83
N ILE A 440 3.93 -0.64 30.92
CA ILE A 440 3.05 -0.38 29.77
C ILE A 440 3.24 1.05 29.28
N ARG A 441 3.10 2.05 30.14
CA ARG A 441 3.13 3.47 29.76
C ARG A 441 4.44 3.85 29.08
N ARG A 442 5.58 3.33 29.55
CA ARG A 442 6.89 3.48 28.88
C ARG A 442 6.93 2.80 27.51
N ALA A 443 6.47 1.55 27.42
CA ALA A 443 6.54 0.79 26.18
C ALA A 443 5.61 1.36 25.09
N VAL A 444 4.42 1.82 25.48
CA VAL A 444 3.43 2.41 24.57
C VAL A 444 3.91 3.75 24.02
N ALA A 445 4.51 4.62 24.85
CA ALA A 445 5.09 5.87 24.36
C ALA A 445 6.11 5.64 23.23
N VAL A 446 7.02 4.68 23.41
CA VAL A 446 7.99 4.32 22.36
C VAL A 446 7.30 3.72 21.13
N HIS A 447 6.30 2.85 21.34
CA HIS A 447 5.58 2.21 20.24
C HIS A 447 4.78 3.20 19.40
N LEU A 448 4.13 4.20 20.00
CA LEU A 448 3.43 5.28 19.31
C LEU A 448 4.37 6.06 18.38
N VAL A 449 5.60 6.34 18.83
CA VAL A 449 6.62 6.97 17.97
C VAL A 449 7.03 6.07 16.81
N GLN A 450 7.20 4.76 17.04
CA GLN A 450 7.49 3.83 15.94
C GLN A 450 6.33 3.71 14.93
N ILE A 451 5.08 3.84 15.38
CA ILE A 451 3.91 3.86 14.50
C ILE A 451 3.93 5.12 13.63
N ALA A 452 4.16 6.29 14.25
CA ALA A 452 4.13 7.58 13.57
C ALA A 452 5.33 7.85 12.66
N GLU A 453 6.54 7.46 13.08
CA GLU A 453 7.79 7.86 12.42
C GLU A 453 8.64 6.69 11.91
N GLY A 454 8.23 5.45 12.21
CA GLY A 454 9.02 4.26 11.87
C GLY A 454 10.29 4.10 12.72
N GLY A 455 11.20 3.23 12.28
CA GLY A 455 12.53 3.07 12.87
C GLY A 455 12.63 2.11 14.06
N THR A 456 13.84 2.08 14.66
CA THR A 456 14.15 1.22 15.81
C THR A 456 13.67 1.82 17.12
N VAL A 457 13.59 0.97 18.15
CA VAL A 457 13.33 1.41 19.53
C VAL A 457 14.26 2.56 19.98
N ASP A 458 15.54 2.52 19.64
CA ASP A 458 16.50 3.53 20.11
C ASP A 458 16.29 4.86 19.41
N ARG A 459 15.98 4.80 18.12
CA ARG A 459 15.62 5.99 17.36
C ARG A 459 14.35 6.61 17.95
N ALA A 460 13.35 5.80 18.26
CA ALA A 460 12.12 6.27 18.90
C ALA A 460 12.37 6.85 20.30
N VAL A 461 13.24 6.23 21.11
CA VAL A 461 13.66 6.76 22.43
C VAL A 461 14.39 8.10 22.28
N ALA A 462 15.28 8.22 21.31
CA ALA A 462 15.98 9.47 21.01
C ALA A 462 15.01 10.56 20.51
N GLN A 463 14.08 10.23 19.62
CA GLN A 463 13.05 11.14 19.10
C GLN A 463 12.07 11.60 20.18
N LEU A 464 11.76 10.75 21.16
CA LEU A 464 11.00 11.15 22.35
C LEU A 464 11.76 12.18 23.21
N GLY A 465 13.06 12.37 23.02
CA GLY A 465 13.89 13.30 23.80
C GLY A 465 14.25 12.76 25.19
N LEU A 466 14.28 11.44 25.36
CA LEU A 466 14.75 10.83 26.60
C LEU A 466 16.28 10.98 26.69
N PRO A 467 16.87 11.20 27.89
CA PRO A 467 18.31 11.36 28.02
C PRO A 467 19.05 10.13 27.50
N ASP A 468 20.13 10.34 26.74
CA ASP A 468 21.01 9.28 26.24
C ASP A 468 21.94 8.79 27.35
N THR A 469 21.33 8.22 28.39
CA THR A 469 22.04 7.56 29.49
C THR A 469 21.80 6.06 29.41
N PRO A 470 22.80 5.22 29.77
CA PRO A 470 22.62 3.77 29.80
C PRO A 470 21.40 3.34 30.63
N GLN A 471 21.09 4.09 31.69
CA GLN A 471 19.98 3.83 32.60
C GLN A 471 18.62 4.09 31.94
N SER A 472 18.48 5.20 31.20
CA SER A 472 17.27 5.54 30.44
C SER A 472 17.00 4.50 29.35
N VAL A 473 18.02 4.18 28.57
CA VAL A 473 17.94 3.16 27.49
C VAL A 473 17.56 1.79 28.05
N VAL A 474 18.21 1.34 29.14
CA VAL A 474 17.89 0.05 29.78
C VAL A 474 16.46 0.05 30.35
N ARG A 475 15.99 1.14 30.94
CA ARG A 475 14.61 1.23 31.47
C ARG A 475 13.55 1.11 30.38
N CYS A 476 13.72 1.80 29.25
CA CYS A 476 12.74 1.73 28.15
C CYS A 476 12.81 0.38 27.41
N THR A 477 14.01 -0.09 27.08
CA THR A 477 14.19 -1.39 26.38
C THR A 477 13.73 -2.57 27.22
N SER A 478 13.94 -2.56 28.54
CA SER A 478 13.44 -3.60 29.45
C SER A 478 11.91 -3.60 29.55
N SER A 479 11.29 -2.42 29.62
CA SER A 479 9.82 -2.29 29.65
C SER A 479 9.19 -2.86 28.39
N ILE A 480 9.73 -2.51 27.21
CA ILE A 480 9.30 -3.07 25.91
C ILE A 480 9.47 -4.59 25.86
N LYS A 481 10.61 -5.11 26.35
CA LYS A 481 10.86 -6.56 26.41
C LYS A 481 9.83 -7.27 27.28
N VAL A 482 9.51 -6.72 28.45
CA VAL A 482 8.52 -7.30 29.37
C VAL A 482 7.13 -7.28 28.74
N VAL A 483 6.68 -6.15 28.21
CA VAL A 483 5.35 -6.00 27.60
C VAL A 483 5.17 -6.97 26.44
N ARG A 484 6.19 -7.12 25.59
CA ARG A 484 6.17 -8.08 24.50
C ARG A 484 6.09 -9.53 24.98
N LEU A 485 6.88 -9.92 25.99
CA LEU A 485 6.84 -11.27 26.55
C LEU A 485 5.52 -11.56 27.26
N TRP A 486 4.94 -10.55 27.90
CA TRP A 486 3.62 -10.63 28.51
C TRP A 486 2.54 -10.84 27.44
N ALA A 487 2.56 -10.06 26.34
CA ALA A 487 1.58 -10.18 25.26
C ALA A 487 1.61 -11.58 24.64
N LEU A 488 2.80 -12.13 24.37
CA LEU A 488 2.96 -13.50 23.84
C LEU A 488 2.42 -14.62 24.75
N ARG A 489 2.17 -14.34 26.04
CA ARG A 489 1.62 -15.31 27.00
C ARG A 489 0.11 -15.19 27.19
N GLN A 490 -0.53 -14.19 26.58
CA GLN A 490 -1.97 -14.01 26.66
C GLN A 490 -2.68 -15.00 25.73
N ALA A 491 -3.94 -15.31 26.05
CA ALA A 491 -4.82 -16.10 25.19
C ALA A 491 -5.04 -15.41 23.82
N ASP A 492 -5.13 -14.08 23.83
CA ASP A 492 -5.06 -13.23 22.64
C ASP A 492 -3.72 -12.46 22.63
N PRO A 493 -2.69 -12.93 21.89
CA PRO A 493 -1.41 -12.23 21.80
C PRO A 493 -1.47 -10.84 21.18
N GLU A 494 -2.58 -10.47 20.55
CA GLU A 494 -2.75 -9.23 19.80
C GLU A 494 -3.42 -8.13 20.60
N VAL A 495 -3.99 -8.46 21.76
CA VAL A 495 -4.73 -7.52 22.62
C VAL A 495 -3.94 -6.23 22.86
N TYR A 496 -2.63 -6.35 23.09
CA TYR A 496 -1.73 -5.21 23.25
C TYR A 496 -1.62 -4.36 21.98
N THR A 497 -1.37 -4.99 20.83
CA THR A 497 -1.17 -4.28 19.56
C THR A 497 -2.45 -3.57 19.16
N ARG A 498 -3.62 -4.21 19.35
CA ARG A 498 -4.94 -3.63 19.08
C ARG A 498 -5.19 -2.40 19.96
N ALA A 499 -4.91 -2.49 21.26
CA ALA A 499 -5.04 -1.38 22.19
C ALA A 499 -4.14 -0.18 21.83
N VAL A 500 -2.88 -0.44 21.43
CA VAL A 500 -1.97 0.63 21.01
C VAL A 500 -2.42 1.27 19.69
N MET A 501 -2.92 0.48 18.74
CA MET A 501 -3.43 1.02 17.47
C MET A 501 -4.69 1.87 17.67
N ALA A 502 -5.60 1.44 18.56
CA ALA A 502 -6.77 2.23 18.92
C ALA A 502 -6.39 3.55 19.60
N LEU A 503 -5.38 3.54 20.47
CA LEU A 503 -4.84 4.77 21.05
C LEU A 503 -4.16 5.65 19.99
N ALA A 504 -3.42 5.07 19.04
CA ALA A 504 -2.85 5.81 17.93
C ALA A 504 -3.94 6.49 17.09
N ASP A 505 -5.04 5.79 16.79
CA ASP A 505 -6.20 6.36 16.09
C ASP A 505 -6.85 7.50 16.88
N HIS A 506 -6.97 7.36 18.20
CA HIS A 506 -7.49 8.41 19.07
C HIS A 506 -6.63 9.69 19.01
N ILE A 507 -5.31 9.55 19.09
CA ILE A 507 -4.38 10.69 19.00
C ILE A 507 -4.42 11.31 17.59
N ASP A 508 -4.50 10.49 16.55
CA ASP A 508 -4.51 10.93 15.15
C ASP A 508 -5.77 11.74 14.78
N CYS A 509 -6.89 11.45 15.43
CA CYS A 509 -8.14 12.17 15.27
C CYS A 509 -8.20 13.49 16.07
N SER A 510 -7.19 13.80 16.89
CA SER A 510 -7.16 15.03 17.68
C SER A 510 -6.81 16.23 16.78
N SER A 511 -7.65 17.27 16.79
CA SER A 511 -7.47 18.47 15.95
C SER A 511 -6.32 19.38 16.39
N ASN A 512 -5.89 19.30 17.65
CA ASN A 512 -4.77 20.06 18.18
C ASN A 512 -3.94 19.22 19.15
N PRO A 513 -3.04 18.35 18.64
CA PRO A 513 -2.25 17.48 19.49
C PRO A 513 -1.25 18.28 20.34
N ILE A 514 -1.20 17.96 21.64
CA ILE A 514 -0.31 18.62 22.61
C ILE A 514 1.16 18.49 22.17
N ASN A 515 1.91 19.58 22.15
CA ASN A 515 3.34 19.57 21.86
C ASN A 515 4.19 19.35 23.13
N TYR A 516 4.33 18.10 23.55
CA TYR A 516 5.14 17.74 24.71
C TYR A 516 6.62 18.09 24.57
N ALA A 517 7.17 18.12 23.35
CA ALA A 517 8.55 18.55 23.14
C ALA A 517 8.74 20.03 23.50
N GLN A 518 7.80 20.89 23.11
CA GLN A 518 7.79 22.31 23.50
C GLN A 518 7.67 22.45 25.02
N ARG A 519 6.73 21.74 25.65
CA ARG A 519 6.58 21.77 27.12
C ARG A 519 7.86 21.37 27.85
N ARG A 520 8.56 20.32 27.39
CA ARG A 520 9.85 19.91 27.93
C ARG A 520 10.94 20.97 27.72
N GLY A 521 10.98 21.59 26.55
CA GLY A 521 11.91 22.69 26.24
C GLY A 521 11.74 23.88 27.18
N SER A 522 10.50 24.34 27.35
CA SER A 522 10.16 25.47 28.24
C SER A 522 10.45 25.19 29.72
N LEU A 523 10.44 23.91 30.12
CA LEU A 523 10.64 23.49 31.52
C LEU A 523 11.99 22.79 31.79
N HIS A 524 12.98 22.91 30.90
CA HIS A 524 14.28 22.22 31.02
C HIS A 524 15.03 22.51 32.33
N GLY A 525 14.88 23.71 32.90
CA GLY A 525 15.48 24.12 34.18
C GLY A 525 14.46 24.59 35.21
N TRP A 526 13.18 24.33 34.99
CA TRP A 526 12.10 24.96 35.76
C TRP A 526 11.90 24.31 37.13
N GLN A 527 11.66 25.16 38.13
CA GLN A 527 11.19 24.81 39.47
C GLN A 527 10.29 25.93 39.99
N ILE A 528 9.38 25.61 40.91
CA ILE A 528 8.55 26.61 41.58
C ILE A 528 9.47 27.50 42.41
N SER A 529 9.42 28.81 42.18
CA SER A 529 10.21 29.77 42.94
C SER A 529 9.75 29.81 44.41
N PRO A 530 10.61 30.16 45.38
CA PRO A 530 10.17 30.30 46.77
C PRO A 530 8.93 31.21 46.98
N PRO A 531 8.83 32.41 46.37
CA PRO A 531 7.66 33.26 46.56
C PRO A 531 6.38 32.68 45.93
N GLU A 532 6.47 32.03 44.76
CA GLU A 532 5.32 31.33 44.17
C GLU A 532 4.89 30.14 45.02
N TRP A 533 5.85 29.42 45.62
CA TRP A 533 5.54 28.31 46.51
C TRP A 533 4.79 28.79 47.75
N ASP A 534 5.26 29.85 48.39
CA ASP A 534 4.61 30.43 49.58
C ASP A 534 3.18 30.90 49.25
N ALA A 535 2.96 31.48 48.07
CA ALA A 535 1.63 31.85 47.58
C ALA A 535 0.73 30.62 47.35
N LEU A 536 1.24 29.56 46.72
CA LEU A 536 0.48 28.33 46.45
C LEU A 536 0.05 27.60 47.73
N VAL A 537 0.84 27.67 48.80
CA VAL A 537 0.58 26.93 50.03
C VAL A 537 -0.01 27.77 51.17
N ALA A 538 -0.28 29.06 50.92
CA ALA A 538 -0.76 30.00 51.94
C ALA A 538 -2.02 29.51 52.67
N ASP A 539 -2.94 28.89 51.91
CA ASP A 539 -4.23 28.42 52.43
C ASP A 539 -4.25 26.94 52.84
N VAL A 540 -3.10 26.25 52.74
CA VAL A 540 -3.01 24.80 53.03
C VAL A 540 -2.79 24.57 54.53
N ARG A 541 -3.82 24.07 55.22
CA ARG A 541 -3.74 23.70 56.64
C ARG A 541 -2.71 22.58 56.89
N THR A 542 -1.66 22.86 57.66
CA THR A 542 -0.64 21.86 58.07
C THR A 542 -0.98 21.20 59.42
N PRO A 543 -0.77 19.88 59.58
CA PRO A 543 -0.82 19.25 60.89
C PRO A 543 0.37 19.72 61.75
N GLY A 544 0.09 20.53 62.77
CA GLY A 544 1.10 21.17 63.63
C GLY A 544 1.85 22.32 62.94
N ASN A 545 2.52 23.16 63.73
CA ASN A 545 3.30 24.34 63.31
C ASN A 545 4.53 24.03 62.41
N ALA A 546 4.55 22.90 61.69
CA ALA A 546 5.64 22.51 60.81
C ALA A 546 5.56 23.31 59.49
N ARG A 547 6.49 24.27 59.31
CA ARG A 547 6.68 24.98 58.04
C ARG A 547 6.77 24.00 56.86
N ILE A 548 6.14 24.37 55.74
CA ILE A 548 6.23 23.64 54.47
C ILE A 548 7.62 23.88 53.87
N GLY A 549 8.60 23.08 54.29
CA GLY A 549 10.00 23.28 53.94
C GLY A 549 10.35 23.06 52.46
N ASP A 550 11.55 23.48 52.08
CA ASP A 550 12.08 23.47 50.71
C ASP A 550 12.01 22.11 49.99
N LEU A 551 12.10 21.00 50.73
CA LEU A 551 11.94 19.65 50.15
C LEU A 551 10.52 19.39 49.62
N LYS A 552 9.49 19.98 50.23
CA LYS A 552 8.11 19.90 49.71
C LYS A 552 7.95 20.76 48.45
N ARG A 553 8.60 21.93 48.39
CA ARG A 553 8.66 22.76 47.18
C ARG A 553 9.33 22.02 46.02
N ILE A 554 10.46 21.36 46.26
CA ILE A 554 11.15 20.55 45.24
C ILE A 554 10.24 19.38 44.81
N ALA A 555 9.62 18.67 45.75
CA ALA A 555 8.68 17.58 45.42
C ALA A 555 7.46 18.07 44.61
N GLY A 556 6.91 19.23 44.97
CA GLY A 556 5.82 19.88 44.25
C GLY A 556 6.24 20.34 42.85
N SER A 557 7.44 20.89 42.71
CA SER A 557 8.02 21.26 41.42
C SER A 557 8.17 20.02 40.52
N ILE A 558 8.65 18.90 41.07
CA ILE A 558 8.76 17.64 40.35
C ILE A 558 7.37 17.12 39.92
N PHE A 559 6.37 17.21 40.80
CA PHE A 559 5.00 16.80 40.51
C PHE A 559 4.38 17.63 39.38
N VAL A 560 4.47 18.96 39.45
CA VAL A 560 3.98 19.87 38.41
C VAL A 560 4.73 19.62 37.10
N TRP A 561 6.06 19.55 37.14
CA TRP A 561 6.89 19.30 35.96
C TRP A 561 6.50 18.00 35.26
N GLN A 562 6.33 16.89 36.01
CA GLN A 562 5.88 15.61 35.46
C GLN A 562 4.50 15.73 34.78
N LYS A 563 3.54 16.41 35.43
CA LYS A 563 2.18 16.59 34.89
C LYS A 563 2.18 17.38 33.58
N VAL A 564 2.95 18.47 33.51
CA VAL A 564 3.01 19.33 32.32
C VAL A 564 3.77 18.67 31.17
N THR A 565 4.95 18.10 31.45
CA THR A 565 5.85 17.56 30.41
C THR A 565 5.48 16.16 29.93
N GLY A 566 4.64 15.43 30.67
CA GLY A 566 4.34 14.03 30.38
C GLY A 566 5.57 13.13 30.49
N THR A 567 6.47 13.42 31.44
CA THR A 567 7.71 12.67 31.66
C THR A 567 7.76 12.09 33.07
N GLU A 568 8.54 11.05 33.31
CA GLU A 568 8.73 10.51 34.66
C GLU A 568 9.46 11.49 35.58
N HIS A 569 9.01 11.59 36.84
CA HIS A 569 9.64 12.42 37.90
C HIS A 569 11.16 12.28 38.04
N PHE A 570 11.74 11.12 37.69
CA PHE A 570 13.18 10.89 37.74
C PHE A 570 14.00 11.83 36.83
N PHE A 571 13.38 12.38 35.79
CA PHE A 571 14.02 13.27 34.82
C PHE A 571 13.80 14.75 35.13
N ALA A 572 13.05 15.07 36.19
CA ALA A 572 12.80 16.46 36.57
C ALA A 572 14.10 17.15 37.05
N PRO A 573 14.31 18.45 36.75
CA PRO A 573 15.56 19.18 37.08
C PRO A 573 15.95 19.14 38.56
N GLY A 574 14.97 19.06 39.48
CA GLY A 574 15.20 18.99 40.92
C GLY A 574 15.52 17.60 41.48
N TYR A 575 15.42 16.53 40.69
CA TYR A 575 15.62 15.16 41.16
C TYR A 575 17.11 14.78 41.29
N GLY A 576 17.94 15.27 40.35
CA GLY A 576 19.38 14.96 40.26
C GLY A 576 20.30 15.80 41.18
N MET A 577 19.86 16.96 41.68
CA MET A 577 20.65 17.83 42.57
C MET A 577 20.98 17.21 43.95
N ALA A 578 20.66 15.94 44.18
CA ALA A 578 21.09 15.15 45.33
C ALA A 578 22.28 14.20 45.00
N GLU A 579 23.01 14.47 43.91
CA GLU A 579 24.19 13.72 43.42
C GLU A 579 25.54 14.12 44.01
N THR A 580 25.59 14.88 45.10
CA THR A 580 26.81 14.89 45.93
C THR A 580 26.99 13.50 46.55
N ARG A 581 28.18 12.91 46.31
CA ARG A 581 28.61 11.53 46.66
C ARG A 581 28.62 11.19 48.16
N GLU A 582 27.96 11.97 49.00
CA GLU A 582 27.85 11.74 50.44
C GLU A 582 26.62 10.91 50.79
N THR A 583 26.72 10.10 51.84
CA THR A 583 25.61 9.35 52.47
C THR A 583 24.39 10.22 52.79
N TYR A 584 24.58 11.53 52.97
CA TYR A 584 23.52 12.52 53.14
C TYR A 584 22.61 12.68 51.90
N GLY A 585 23.18 12.55 50.69
CA GLY A 585 22.45 12.64 49.42
C GLY A 585 21.44 11.49 49.23
N MET A 586 21.79 10.28 49.66
CA MET A 586 20.90 9.11 49.55
C MET A 586 19.66 9.22 50.46
N ARG A 587 19.84 9.61 51.73
CA ARG A 587 18.71 9.83 52.65
C ARG A 587 17.79 10.94 52.15
N ARG A 588 18.36 12.05 51.64
CA ARG A 588 17.60 13.17 51.07
C ARG A 588 16.77 12.73 49.86
N ARG A 589 17.32 11.89 48.96
CA ARG A 589 16.57 11.32 47.82
C ARG A 589 15.42 10.42 48.26
N LEU A 590 15.66 9.52 49.21
CA LEU A 590 14.61 8.63 49.73
C LEU A 590 13.48 9.42 50.37
N TYR A 591 13.81 10.48 51.11
CA TYR A 591 12.82 11.36 51.71
C TYR A 591 12.05 12.19 50.68
N LEU A 592 12.74 12.77 49.69
CA LEU A 592 12.11 13.47 48.57
C LEU A 592 11.15 12.55 47.80
N ALA A 593 11.57 11.31 47.50
CA ALA A 593 10.73 10.30 46.86
C ALA A 593 9.51 9.92 47.72
N SER A 594 9.66 9.90 49.05
CA SER A 594 8.55 9.68 49.98
C SER A 594 7.53 10.81 49.95
N ILE A 595 7.98 12.07 49.98
CA ILE A 595 7.10 13.25 49.88
C ILE A 595 6.38 13.25 48.53
N TYR A 596 7.12 13.08 47.43
CA TYR A 596 6.56 13.01 46.09
C TYR A 596 5.48 11.92 45.99
N ARG A 597 5.73 10.72 46.53
CA ARG A 597 4.73 9.63 46.54
C ARG A 597 3.46 10.01 47.33
N ARG A 598 3.60 10.71 48.46
CA ARG A 598 2.45 11.18 49.26
C ARG A 598 1.63 12.23 48.54
N ILE A 599 2.28 13.13 47.78
CA ILE A 599 1.59 14.08 46.90
C ILE A 599 0.89 13.33 45.78
N GLN A 600 1.55 12.37 45.12
CA GLN A 600 0.99 11.66 43.97
C GLN A 600 -0.20 10.75 44.33
N GLN A 601 -0.16 10.10 45.48
CA GLN A 601 -1.20 9.19 45.98
C GLN A 601 -1.59 9.60 47.40
N PRO A 602 -2.35 10.69 47.56
CA PRO A 602 -2.79 11.13 48.87
C PRO A 602 -3.79 10.12 49.43
N ARG A 603 -3.70 9.80 50.72
CA ARG A 603 -4.82 9.17 51.45
C ARG A 603 -5.94 10.21 51.58
N GLU A 604 -7.20 9.79 51.61
CA GLU A 604 -8.37 10.68 51.67
C GLU A 604 -8.23 11.75 52.76
N SER A 605 -8.54 13.00 52.41
CA SER A 605 -8.71 14.16 53.30
C SER A 605 -7.52 14.51 54.22
N ASN A 606 -6.29 14.57 53.67
CA ASN A 606 -5.12 15.08 54.40
C ASN A 606 -4.39 16.21 53.64
N PHE A 607 -3.41 16.85 54.31
CA PHE A 607 -2.53 17.89 53.75
C PHE A 607 -2.04 17.63 52.31
N TYR A 608 -1.68 16.38 51.98
CA TYR A 608 -1.17 16.05 50.65
C TYR A 608 -2.27 15.96 49.59
N GLY A 609 -3.54 15.74 49.98
CA GLY A 609 -4.69 15.81 49.09
C GLY A 609 -4.94 17.24 48.61
N THR A 610 -5.06 18.20 49.53
CA THR A 610 -5.18 19.63 49.18
C THR A 610 -3.99 20.12 48.37
N LEU A 611 -2.77 19.68 48.72
CA LEU A 611 -1.57 20.04 47.95
C LEU A 611 -1.59 19.42 46.54
N ASN A 612 -2.13 18.22 46.36
CA ASN A 612 -2.27 17.59 45.04
C ASN A 612 -3.23 18.39 44.15
N GLU A 613 -4.38 18.81 44.68
CA GLU A 613 -5.39 19.60 43.96
C GLU A 613 -4.81 20.93 43.48
N ILE A 614 -4.22 21.71 44.39
CA ILE A 614 -3.60 23.01 44.07
C ILE A 614 -2.49 22.86 43.03
N LEU A 615 -1.60 21.87 43.19
CA LEU A 615 -0.52 21.65 42.23
C LEU A 615 -1.03 21.14 40.88
N THR A 616 -2.15 20.42 40.85
CA THR A 616 -2.77 19.97 39.60
C THR A 616 -3.37 21.15 38.84
N GLU A 617 -4.12 22.02 39.51
CA GLU A 617 -4.68 23.24 38.90
C GLU A 617 -3.56 24.18 38.41
N PHE A 618 -2.50 24.33 39.20
CA PHE A 618 -1.33 25.10 38.82
C PHE A 618 -0.64 24.50 37.59
N ALA A 619 -0.50 23.17 37.52
CA ALA A 619 0.06 22.48 36.36
C ALA A 619 -0.78 22.69 35.09
N GLU A 620 -2.10 22.61 35.19
CA GLU A 620 -3.01 22.85 34.05
C GLU A 620 -2.92 24.29 33.53
N THR A 621 -2.82 25.26 34.44
CA THR A 621 -2.65 26.67 34.08
C THR A 621 -1.29 26.93 33.44
N LEU A 622 -0.22 26.34 33.99
CA LEU A 622 1.12 26.42 33.40
C LEU A 622 1.17 25.77 32.01
N ALA A 623 0.53 24.60 31.83
CA ALA A 623 0.44 23.92 30.55
C ALA A 623 -0.26 24.79 29.49
N ARG A 624 -1.44 25.35 29.81
CA ARG A 624 -2.17 26.25 28.90
C ARG A 624 -1.34 27.47 28.48
N ARG A 625 -0.59 28.05 29.42
CA ARG A 625 0.32 29.19 29.12
C ARG A 625 1.43 28.80 28.16
N ILE A 626 2.01 27.61 28.31
CA ILE A 626 3.06 27.13 27.42
C ILE A 626 2.50 26.80 26.03
N ASP A 627 1.32 26.18 25.96
CA ASP A 627 0.70 25.80 24.69
C ASP A 627 0.18 27.01 23.88
N ALA A 628 -0.08 28.14 24.54
CA ALA A 628 -0.51 29.40 23.91
C ALA A 628 0.65 30.29 23.44
N ALA A 629 1.89 29.97 23.84
CA ALA A 629 3.12 30.68 23.45
C ALA A 629 3.73 30.05 22.21
#